data_AF-A0A1L8SN11-F1
#
_entry.id   AF-A0A1L8SN11-F1
#
_cell.length_a   1.000
_cell.length_b   1.000
_cell.length_c   1.000
_cell.angle_alpha   90.00
_cell.angle_beta   90.00
_cell.angle_gamma   90.00
#
_symmetry.space_group_name_H-M   'P 1'
#
loop_
_entity.id
_entity.type
_entity.pdbx_description
1 polymer ?
#
loop_
_entity_poly.entity_id
_entity_poly.type
_entity_poly.pdbx_seq_one_letter_code
_entity_poly.pdbx_strand_id
1 'polypeptide(L)'
;MKIVTKQVSGTIMLHLEDGSKRFLVHETESSKEFARTDTQTETTVLASFLNFLKSNLHIDVNRIRLVELTNTQSNGANMPLYVFEMTSEEATELPKDFAWETPDSVREILGTIEIEGVPLFE
;
A
#
# COMPACT_ATOMS: atom_id res chain seq x y z
N MET A 1 27.91 -10.01 -6.92
CA MET A 1 26.97 -10.11 -5.79
C MET A 1 25.68 -9.43 -6.23
N LYS A 2 24.57 -10.16 -6.39
CA LYS A 2 23.26 -9.55 -6.71
C LYS A 2 22.76 -8.91 -5.41
N ILE A 3 22.64 -7.59 -5.37
CA ILE A 3 21.97 -6.93 -4.25
C ILE A 3 20.49 -7.27 -4.41
N VAL A 4 19.97 -8.11 -3.52
CA VAL A 4 18.53 -8.39 -3.45
C VAL A 4 17.93 -7.24 -2.63
N THR A 5 17.32 -6.27 -3.30
CA THR A 5 16.46 -5.28 -2.62
C THR A 5 15.18 -6.00 -2.21
N LYS A 6 14.87 -6.03 -0.91
CA LYS A 6 13.55 -6.46 -0.47
C LYS A 6 12.57 -5.35 -0.78
N GLN A 7 11.38 -5.69 -1.25
CA GLN A 7 10.32 -4.73 -1.53
C GLN A 7 9.24 -4.80 -0.46
N VAL A 8 8.53 -3.70 -0.29
CA VAL A 8 7.35 -3.61 0.56
C VAL A 8 6.26 -2.88 -0.21
N SER A 9 5.03 -3.36 -0.06
CA SER A 9 3.83 -2.73 -0.59
C SER A 9 2.93 -2.21 0.53
N GLY A 10 2.02 -1.31 0.18
CA GLY A 10 0.99 -0.88 1.10
C GLY A 10 -0.09 -0.03 0.46
N THR A 11 -1.13 0.19 1.25
CA THR A 11 -2.25 1.07 0.92
C THR A 11 -2.70 1.80 2.18
N ILE A 12 -3.44 2.88 1.98
CA ILE A 12 -4.12 3.61 3.04
C ILE A 12 -5.61 3.58 2.72
N MET A 13 -6.41 3.11 3.66
CA MET A 13 -7.86 3.15 3.63
C MET A 13 -8.30 4.54 4.12
N LEU A 14 -8.75 5.37 3.19
CA LEU A 14 -9.31 6.68 3.48
C LEU A 14 -10.79 6.55 3.82
N HIS A 15 -11.15 6.98 5.03
CA HIS A 15 -12.52 7.07 5.49
C HIS A 15 -13.12 8.41 5.08
N LEU A 16 -14.10 8.40 4.19
CA LEU A 16 -14.80 9.61 3.75
C LEU A 16 -15.97 9.92 4.69
N GLU A 17 -16.34 11.20 4.75
CA GLU A 17 -17.45 11.69 5.60
C GLU A 17 -18.81 11.04 5.25
N ASP A 18 -19.00 10.63 3.99
CA ASP A 18 -20.20 9.94 3.52
C ASP A 18 -20.26 8.46 3.94
N GLY A 19 -19.28 7.99 4.72
CA GLY A 19 -19.13 6.61 5.16
C GLY A 19 -18.54 5.67 4.11
N SER A 20 -18.33 6.14 2.88
CA SER A 20 -17.63 5.39 1.85
C SER A 20 -16.12 5.39 2.10
N LYS A 21 -15.42 4.49 1.40
CA LYS A 21 -13.98 4.31 1.54
C LYS A 21 -13.29 4.53 0.22
N ARG A 22 -12.06 5.04 0.28
CA ARG A 22 -11.11 5.02 -0.83
C ARG A 22 -9.80 4.43 -0.38
N PHE A 23 -8.97 4.03 -1.34
CA PHE A 23 -7.71 3.36 -1.08
C PHE A 23 -6.60 3.98 -1.90
N LEU A 24 -5.45 4.21 -1.26
CA LEU A 24 -4.27 4.65 -1.97
C LEU A 24 -3.79 3.55 -2.92
N VAL A 25 -3.65 3.89 -4.20
CA VAL A 25 -3.07 3.03 -5.23
C VAL A 25 -2.02 3.80 -6.04
N HIS A 26 -1.10 3.05 -6.65
CA HIS A 26 -0.19 3.53 -7.67
C HIS A 26 -0.79 3.22 -9.05
N GLU A 27 -0.94 4.23 -9.88
CA GLU A 27 -1.39 4.12 -11.26
C GLU A 27 -0.18 4.11 -12.19
N THR A 28 0.06 2.97 -12.84
CA THR A 28 1.07 2.83 -13.89
C THR A 28 0.44 3.05 -15.26
N GLU A 29 1.25 3.10 -16.33
CA GLU A 29 0.73 3.28 -17.69
C GLU A 29 -0.26 2.18 -18.15
N SER A 30 -0.20 0.99 -17.56
CA SER A 30 -0.95 -0.18 -18.02
C SER A 30 -1.77 -0.90 -16.94
N SER A 31 -1.57 -0.57 -15.65
CA SER A 31 -2.27 -1.21 -14.55
C SER A 31 -2.29 -0.34 -13.29
N LYS A 32 -3.10 -0.76 -12.32
CA LYS A 32 -3.07 -0.24 -10.94
C LYS A 32 -2.41 -1.28 -10.05
N GLU A 33 -1.66 -0.82 -9.07
CA GLU A 33 -1.03 -1.67 -8.06
C GLU A 33 -1.02 -0.99 -6.69
N PHE A 34 -0.70 -1.76 -5.66
CA PHE A 34 -0.39 -1.18 -4.36
C PHE A 34 0.88 -0.35 -4.42
N ALA A 35 0.90 0.74 -3.66
CA ALA A 35 2.09 1.58 -3.56
C ALA A 35 3.27 0.73 -3.08
N ARG A 36 4.43 0.87 -3.72
CA ARG A 36 5.59 0.01 -3.49
C ARG A 36 6.86 0.84 -3.32
N THR A 37 7.75 0.39 -2.43
CA THR A 37 9.11 0.90 -2.33
C THR A 37 10.10 -0.22 -2.03
N ASP A 38 11.37 0.02 -2.37
CA ASP A 38 12.47 -0.82 -1.88
C ASP A 38 12.74 -0.52 -0.40
N THR A 39 13.09 -1.56 0.36
CA THR A 39 13.55 -1.43 1.74
C THR A 39 14.99 -0.94 1.75
N GLN A 40 15.29 0.03 2.62
CA GLN A 40 16.66 0.50 2.83
C GLN A 40 17.38 -0.37 3.86
N THR A 41 18.66 -0.67 3.64
CA THR A 41 19.47 -1.57 4.48
C THR A 41 19.59 -1.15 5.94
N GLU A 42 19.40 0.14 6.24
CA GLU A 42 19.57 0.72 7.57
C GLU A 42 18.24 0.97 8.31
N THR A 43 17.10 0.64 7.71
CA THR A 43 15.78 0.90 8.29
C THR A 43 14.91 -0.35 8.30
N THR A 44 13.93 -0.40 9.21
CA THR A 44 12.94 -1.47 9.19
C THR A 44 12.07 -1.36 7.93
N VAL A 45 11.45 -2.47 7.52
CA VAL A 45 10.54 -2.51 6.36
C VAL A 45 9.42 -1.47 6.49
N LEU A 46 8.80 -1.41 7.68
CA LEU A 46 7.78 -0.41 8.01
C LEU A 46 8.35 1.02 7.91
N ALA A 47 9.54 1.28 8.45
CA ALA A 47 10.14 2.61 8.40
C ALA A 47 10.47 3.05 6.97
N SER A 48 10.93 2.12 6.12
CA SER A 48 11.12 2.38 4.68
C SER A 48 9.80 2.80 4.02
N PHE A 49 8.70 2.08 4.31
CA PHE A 49 7.39 2.40 3.73
C PHE A 49 6.82 3.73 4.26
N LEU A 50 6.90 3.99 5.56
CA LEU A 50 6.49 5.28 6.15
C LEU A 50 7.30 6.44 5.55
N ASN A 51 8.60 6.25 5.33
CA ASN A 51 9.43 7.28 4.71
C ASN A 51 9.02 7.55 3.26
N PHE A 52 8.64 6.53 2.51
CA PHE A 52 8.07 6.66 1.16
C PHE A 52 6.75 7.45 1.19
N LEU A 53 5.81 7.11 2.07
CA LEU A 53 4.54 7.86 2.21
C LEU A 53 4.80 9.35 2.52
N LYS A 54 5.73 9.62 3.44
CA LYS A 54 6.10 10.99 3.83
C LYS A 54 6.79 11.77 2.71
N SER A 55 7.78 11.15 2.06
CA SER A 55 8.72 11.87 1.18
C SER A 55 8.24 11.92 -0.27
N ASN A 56 7.50 10.91 -0.72
CA ASN A 56 7.03 10.80 -2.10
C ASN A 56 5.57 11.20 -2.25
N LEU A 57 4.73 10.88 -1.25
CA LEU A 57 3.29 11.16 -1.29
C LEU A 57 2.86 12.31 -0.38
N HIS A 58 3.80 12.91 0.37
CA HIS A 58 3.54 14.01 1.31
C HIS A 58 2.47 13.70 2.36
N ILE A 59 2.34 12.43 2.74
CA ILE A 59 1.37 11.99 3.75
C ILE A 59 1.99 12.17 5.14
N ASP A 60 1.24 12.83 6.05
CA ASP A 60 1.64 12.92 7.45
C ASP A 60 1.48 11.56 8.14
N VAL A 61 2.58 10.85 8.29
CA VAL A 61 2.62 9.51 8.89
C VAL A 61 2.18 9.49 10.36
N ASN A 62 2.06 10.64 11.03
CA ASN A 62 1.52 10.71 12.39
C ASN A 62 -0.02 10.65 12.42
N ARG A 63 -0.67 10.79 11.26
CA ARG A 63 -2.13 10.78 11.09
C ARG A 63 -2.67 9.47 10.55
N ILE A 64 -1.80 8.53 10.22
CA ILE A 64 -2.21 7.22 9.73
C ILE A 64 -2.04 6.17 10.83
N ARG A 65 -2.94 5.19 10.86
CA ARG A 65 -2.85 4.06 11.80
C ARG A 65 -2.65 2.77 11.04
N LEU A 66 -1.64 1.98 11.42
CA LEU A 66 -1.48 0.62 10.90
C LEU A 66 -2.62 -0.25 11.43
N VAL A 67 -3.35 -0.92 10.54
CA VAL A 67 -4.47 -1.79 10.90
C VAL A 67 -4.23 -3.25 10.57
N GLU A 68 -3.47 -3.53 9.51
CA GLU A 68 -3.21 -4.90 9.08
C GLU A 68 -1.84 -5.03 8.43
N LEU A 69 -1.22 -6.19 8.60
CA LEU A 69 -0.03 -6.63 7.88
C LEU A 69 -0.32 -7.99 7.25
N THR A 70 -0.34 -8.04 5.93
CA THR A 70 -0.55 -9.28 5.18
C THR A 70 0.74 -9.68 4.46
N ASN A 71 1.16 -10.94 4.60
CA ASN A 71 2.24 -11.47 3.79
C ASN A 71 1.71 -11.79 2.38
N THR A 72 2.26 -11.12 1.38
CA THR A 72 1.93 -11.38 -0.03
C THR A 72 3.18 -11.85 -0.77
N GLN A 73 3.01 -12.46 -1.93
CA GLN A 73 4.10 -12.81 -2.81
C GLN A 73 4.00 -12.04 -4.13
N SER A 74 5.15 -11.64 -4.65
CA SER A 74 5.30 -11.10 -5.98
C SER A 74 6.48 -11.80 -6.64
N ASN A 75 6.26 -12.49 -7.77
CA ASN A 75 7.28 -13.25 -8.49
C ASN A 75 8.01 -14.29 -7.59
N GLY A 76 7.29 -14.95 -6.69
CA GLY A 76 7.84 -15.95 -5.76
C GLY A 76 8.71 -15.38 -4.62
N ALA A 77 8.75 -14.06 -4.45
CA ALA A 77 9.40 -13.40 -3.33
C ALA A 77 8.36 -12.81 -2.38
N ASN A 78 8.57 -12.99 -1.07
CA ASN A 78 7.72 -12.38 -0.05
C ASN A 78 7.81 -10.84 -0.13
N MET A 79 6.65 -10.22 -0.26
CA MET A 79 6.43 -8.79 -0.28
C MET A 79 5.33 -8.49 0.76
N PRO A 80 5.66 -7.98 1.94
CA PRO A 80 4.64 -7.60 2.92
C PRO A 80 3.78 -6.46 2.39
N LEU A 81 2.47 -6.57 2.63
CA LEU A 81 1.47 -5.55 2.34
C LEU A 81 1.02 -4.92 3.66
N TYR A 82 1.34 -3.64 3.87
CA TYR A 82 0.82 -2.86 4.99
C TYR A 82 -0.48 -2.15 4.63
N VAL A 83 -1.49 -2.29 5.47
CA VAL A 83 -2.75 -1.54 5.34
C VAL A 83 -2.83 -0.55 6.49
N PHE A 84 -2.89 0.73 6.13
CA PHE A 84 -3.15 1.82 7.07
C PHE A 84 -4.57 2.33 6.92
N GLU A 85 -5.05 3.11 7.88
CA GLU A 85 -6.26 3.91 7.75
C GLU A 85 -6.00 5.37 8.14
N MET A 86 -6.81 6.28 7.60
CA MET A 86 -6.85 7.71 7.94
C MET A 86 -8.24 8.31 7.60
N THR A 87 -8.54 9.52 8.06
CA THR A 87 -9.79 10.22 7.71
C THR A 87 -9.59 11.21 6.55
N SER A 88 -10.68 11.56 5.85
CA SER A 88 -10.63 12.51 4.72
C SER A 88 -10.12 13.90 5.08
N GLU A 89 -10.29 14.34 6.33
CA GLU A 89 -9.77 15.62 6.82
C GLU A 89 -8.23 15.69 6.79
N GLU A 90 -7.58 14.54 6.74
CA GLU A 90 -6.14 14.39 6.78
C GLU A 90 -5.55 14.15 5.38
N ALA A 91 -6.39 13.96 4.36
CA ALA A 91 -5.95 13.66 3.00
C ALA A 91 -5.27 14.87 2.36
N THR A 92 -4.14 14.60 1.71
CA THR A 92 -3.39 15.57 0.90
C THR A 92 -3.62 15.30 -0.59
N GLU A 93 -3.28 16.27 -1.43
CA GLU A 93 -3.19 16.04 -2.87
C GLU A 93 -2.08 15.02 -3.15
N LEU A 94 -2.43 14.00 -3.94
CA LEU A 94 -1.51 12.94 -4.33
C LEU A 94 -0.69 13.37 -5.57
N PRO A 95 0.55 12.86 -5.73
CA PRO A 95 1.28 12.98 -6.98
C PRO A 95 0.52 12.34 -8.15
N LYS A 96 0.85 12.74 -9.38
CA LYS A 96 0.14 12.35 -10.61
C LYS A 96 -0.08 10.84 -10.78
N ASP A 97 0.87 10.03 -10.32
CA ASP A 97 0.85 8.57 -10.51
C ASP A 97 0.17 7.84 -9.34
N PHE A 98 -0.51 8.56 -8.45
CA PHE A 98 -1.20 7.99 -7.30
C PHE A 98 -2.64 8.49 -7.22
N ALA A 99 -3.54 7.59 -6.84
CA ALA A 99 -4.96 7.86 -6.79
C ALA A 99 -5.63 7.29 -5.54
N TRP A 100 -6.76 7.90 -5.18
CA TRP A 100 -7.69 7.38 -4.19
C TRP A 100 -8.78 6.56 -4.89
N GLU A 101 -8.65 5.24 -4.84
CA GLU A 101 -9.49 4.31 -5.60
C GLU A 101 -10.59 3.64 -4.79
N THR A 102 -11.59 3.12 -5.51
CA THR A 102 -12.74 2.45 -4.89
C THR A 102 -12.37 1.07 -4.31
N PRO A 103 -13.19 0.53 -3.38
CA PRO A 103 -13.01 -0.83 -2.89
C PRO A 103 -12.99 -1.89 -4.01
N ASP A 104 -13.77 -1.69 -5.09
CA ASP A 104 -13.82 -2.63 -6.22
C ASP A 104 -12.50 -2.66 -6.99
N SER A 105 -11.89 -1.48 -7.24
CA SER A 105 -10.57 -1.42 -7.86
C SER A 105 -9.50 -2.12 -7.02
N VAL A 106 -9.55 -2.00 -5.69
CA VAL A 106 -8.60 -2.72 -4.82
C VAL A 106 -8.83 -4.23 -4.84
N ARG A 107 -10.09 -4.70 -4.94
CA ARG A 107 -10.38 -6.13 -5.11
C ARG A 107 -9.77 -6.68 -6.40
N GLU A 108 -9.80 -5.90 -7.48
CA GLU A 108 -9.14 -6.27 -8.74
C GLU A 108 -7.62 -6.40 -8.54
N ILE A 109 -6.97 -5.42 -7.87
CA ILE A 109 -5.54 -5.49 -7.56
C ILE A 109 -5.21 -6.72 -6.70
N LEU A 110 -6.00 -6.98 -5.65
CA LEU A 110 -5.83 -8.16 -4.79
C LEU A 110 -5.96 -9.47 -5.58
N GLY A 111 -6.82 -9.52 -6.60
CA GLY A 111 -6.96 -10.67 -7.50
C GLY A 111 -5.74 -10.93 -8.39
N THR A 112 -4.79 -9.99 -8.47
CA THR A 112 -3.54 -10.14 -9.25
C THR A 112 -2.34 -10.57 -8.42
N ILE A 113 -2.46 -10.60 -7.09
CA ILE A 113 -1.36 -10.96 -6.19
C ILE A 113 -1.60 -12.30 -5.50
N GLU A 114 -0.53 -13.07 -5.27
CA GLU A 114 -0.59 -14.28 -4.45
C GLU A 114 -0.54 -13.88 -2.97
N ILE A 115 -1.59 -14.19 -2.22
CA ILE A 115 -1.68 -13.89 -0.79
C ILE A 115 -1.47 -15.18 -0.01
N GLU A 116 -0.48 -15.21 0.88
CA GLU A 116 -0.26 -16.36 1.76
C GLU A 116 -1.30 -16.36 2.89
N GLY A 117 -1.94 -17.51 3.13
CA GLY A 117 -2.84 -17.68 4.28
C GLY A 117 -4.27 -17.18 4.07
N VAL A 118 -4.73 -16.95 2.84
CA VAL A 118 -6.16 -16.76 2.56
C VAL A 118 -6.90 -18.06 2.90
N PRO A 119 -7.95 -18.02 3.73
CA PRO A 119 -8.76 -19.20 3.96
C PRO A 119 -9.39 -19.67 2.66
N LEU A 120 -9.16 -20.92 2.29
CA LEU A 120 -9.96 -21.58 1.28
C LEU A 120 -11.34 -21.83 1.91
N PHE A 121 -12.32 -21.03 1.52
CA PHE A 121 -13.71 -21.30 1.84
C PHE A 121 -14.24 -22.24 0.75
N GLU A 122 -14.42 -23.52 1.11
CA GLU A 122 -15.22 -24.48 0.34
C GLU A 122 -16.73 -24.22 0.53
#